data_AF-A0A7C8A5T4-F1
#
_entry.id   AF-A0A7C8A5T4-F1
#
_cell.length_a   1.000
_cell.length_b   1.000
_cell.length_c   1.000
_cell.angle_alpha   90.00
_cell.angle_beta   90.00
_cell.angle_gamma   90.00
#
_symmetry.space_group_name_H-M   'P 1'
#
loop_
_entity.id
_entity.type
_entity.pdbx_description
1 polymer ?
#
loop_
_entity_poly.entity_id
_entity_poly.type
_entity_poly.pdbx_seq_one_letter_code
_entity_poly.pdbx_strand_id
1 'polypeptide(L)' 'MKGDKMEYNPIKKEEVSKMSVMPNLLDYEKTMEDFRWEAISKEFDQFDDGGLNIAYEIIDRHAKTSLKDKVAL' A
#
# COMPACT_ATOMS: atom_id res chain seq x y z
N MET A 1 20.62 1.09 30.53
CA MET A 1 21.30 -0.06 29.91
C MET A 1 21.46 0.26 28.42
N LYS A 2 22.67 0.56 27.95
CA LYS A 2 22.94 0.74 26.51
C LYS A 2 23.07 -0.67 25.93
N GLY A 3 22.13 -1.09 25.09
CA GLY A 3 22.21 -2.36 24.37
C GLY A 3 23.41 -2.32 23.41
N ASP A 4 24.20 -3.39 23.41
CA ASP A 4 25.29 -3.58 22.47
C ASP A 4 24.75 -3.48 21.04
N LYS A 5 25.33 -2.58 20.24
CA LYS A 5 25.02 -2.47 18.82
C LYS A 5 25.53 -3.74 18.13
N MET A 6 24.62 -4.60 17.69
CA MET A 6 24.99 -5.69 16.79
C MET A 6 25.54 -5.11 15.49
N GLU A 7 26.79 -5.44 15.19
CA GLU A 7 27.46 -5.05 13.95
C GLU A 7 26.90 -5.92 12.81
N TYR A 8 26.17 -5.30 11.89
CA TYR A 8 25.69 -5.97 10.68
C TYR A 8 26.11 -5.17 9.45
N ASN A 9 26.39 -5.88 8.36
CA ASN A 9 26.67 -5.27 7.07
C ASN A 9 25.35 -4.86 6.40
N PRO A 10 25.04 -3.55 6.25
CA PRO A 10 23.79 -3.12 5.66
C PRO A 10 23.74 -3.48 4.17
N ILE A 11 22.62 -4.03 3.71
CA ILE A 11 22.36 -4.18 2.27
C ILE A 11 22.15 -2.77 1.70
N LYS A 12 23.11 -2.29 0.92
CA LYS A 12 23.00 -1.02 0.21
C LYS A 12 22.14 -1.24 -1.04
N LYS A 13 21.12 -0.39 -1.21
CA LYS A 13 20.33 -0.34 -2.44
C LYS A 13 20.92 0.72 -3.35
N GLU A 14 20.82 0.50 -4.66
CA GLU A 14 21.14 1.52 -5.65
C GLU A 14 20.20 2.72 -5.52
N GLU A 15 20.64 3.87 -6.04
CA GLU A 15 19.82 5.06 -6.16
C GLU A 15 18.50 4.75 -6.88
N VAL A 16 17.40 5.35 -6.41
CA VAL A 16 16.05 5.13 -6.98
C VAL A 16 16.02 5.37 -8.49
N SER A 17 16.77 6.38 -8.97
CA SER A 17 16.90 6.73 -10.40
C SER A 17 17.54 5.64 -11.26
N LYS A 18 18.22 4.66 -10.65
CA LYS A 18 18.86 3.52 -11.33
C LYS A 18 18.03 2.24 -11.21
N MET A 19 16.91 2.25 -10.50
CA MET A 19 16.05 1.08 -10.35
C MET A 19 15.21 0.89 -11.61
N SER A 20 15.10 -0.36 -12.09
CA SER A 20 14.24 -0.70 -13.21
C SER A 20 12.74 -0.61 -12.87
N VAL A 21 12.41 -0.74 -11.58
CA VAL A 21 11.06 -0.59 -11.04
C VAL A 21 11.12 0.45 -9.93
N MET A 22 10.31 1.49 -10.07
CA MET A 22 10.21 2.53 -9.06
C MET A 22 9.58 1.98 -7.77
N PRO A 23 10.09 2.36 -6.59
CA PRO A 23 9.40 2.08 -5.34
C PRO A 23 8.02 2.73 -5.29
N ASN A 24 7.06 2.07 -4.67
CA ASN A 24 5.72 2.64 -4.45
C ASN A 24 5.72 3.80 -3.45
N LEU A 25 6.77 3.92 -2.63
CA LEU A 25 6.95 4.96 -1.63
C LEU A 25 8.28 5.68 -1.91
N LEU A 26 8.19 6.89 -2.44
CA LEU A 26 9.35 7.67 -2.90
C LEU A 26 9.83 8.69 -1.86
N ASP A 27 8.89 9.32 -1.16
CA ASP A 27 9.13 10.35 -0.16
C ASP A 27 8.24 10.05 1.04
N TYR A 28 8.84 9.54 2.10
CA TYR A 28 8.10 9.11 3.28
C TYR A 28 7.53 10.30 4.04
N GLU A 29 8.34 11.33 4.24
CA GLU A 29 8.01 12.55 4.97
C GLU A 29 6.82 13.26 4.31
N LYS A 30 6.89 13.47 2.99
CA LYS A 30 5.79 14.07 2.24
C LYS A 30 4.53 13.20 2.24
N THR A 31 4.68 11.87 2.04
CA THR A 31 3.53 10.96 2.06
C THR A 31 2.81 11.00 3.42
N MET A 32 3.58 11.08 4.51
CA MET A 32 3.04 11.23 5.86
C MET A 32 2.32 12.58 6.03
N GLU A 33 2.91 13.67 5.57
CA GLU A 33 2.34 15.03 5.67
C GLU A 33 1.03 15.16 4.89
N ASP A 34 0.97 14.56 3.69
CA ASP A 34 -0.17 14.65 2.77
C ASP A 34 -1.31 13.67 3.12
N PHE A 35 -1.06 12.64 3.94
CA PHE A 35 -2.03 11.58 4.24
C PHE A 35 -3.28 12.10 4.98
N ARG A 36 -4.47 11.71 4.52
CA ARG A 36 -5.76 12.03 5.16
C ARG A 36 -6.67 10.79 5.18
N TRP A 37 -7.28 10.49 6.31
CA TRP A 37 -8.19 9.34 6.44
C TRP A 37 -9.44 9.49 5.57
N GLU A 38 -9.90 10.72 5.35
CA GLU A 38 -11.03 11.07 4.51
C GLU A 38 -10.77 10.81 3.03
N ALA A 39 -9.50 10.70 2.62
CA ALA A 39 -9.15 10.29 1.25
C ALA A 39 -9.35 8.79 1.04
N ILE A 40 -9.12 7.98 2.08
CA ILE A 40 -9.20 6.52 2.01
C ILE A 40 -10.62 6.02 1.77
N SER A 41 -11.65 6.75 2.23
CA SER A 41 -13.04 6.36 1.98
C SER A 41 -13.40 6.29 0.50
N LYS A 42 -12.71 7.06 -0.35
CA LYS A 42 -12.91 7.10 -1.81
C LYS A 42 -12.36 5.87 -2.53
N GLU A 43 -11.54 5.06 -1.85
CA GLU A 43 -10.91 3.85 -2.39
C GLU A 43 -11.79 2.59 -2.20
N PHE A 44 -12.93 2.74 -1.52
CA PHE A 44 -13.92 1.68 -1.32
C PHE A 44 -15.09 1.89 -2.26
N ASP A 45 -15.68 0.79 -2.74
CA ASP A 45 -16.91 0.86 -3.53
C ASP A 45 -18.07 1.33 -2.63
N GLN A 46 -18.13 0.87 -1.37
CA GLN A 46 -19.16 1.16 -0.37
C GLN A 46 -20.60 0.85 -0.86
N PHE A 47 -21.53 0.69 0.07
CA PHE A 47 -22.96 0.60 -0.28
C PHE A 47 -23.64 1.96 -0.13
N ASP A 48 -24.75 2.17 -0.84
CA ASP A 48 -25.48 3.45 -0.85
C ASP A 48 -25.95 3.90 0.55
N ASP A 49 -26.06 2.97 1.50
CA ASP A 49 -26.42 3.21 2.90
C ASP A 49 -25.20 3.53 3.81
N GLY A 50 -24.00 3.61 3.25
CA GLY A 50 -22.74 3.81 3.96
C GLY A 50 -22.18 2.53 4.59
N GLY A 51 -22.77 1.37 4.31
CA GLY A 51 -22.27 0.07 4.75
C GLY A 51 -20.95 -0.32 4.07
N LEU A 52 -20.13 -1.10 4.78
CA LEU A 52 -18.92 -1.70 4.26
C LEU A 52 -18.92 -3.21 4.54
N ASN A 53 -18.62 -4.01 3.52
CA ASN A 53 -18.42 -5.45 3.68
C ASN A 53 -17.00 -5.82 3.25
N ILE A 54 -16.21 -6.34 4.19
CA ILE A 54 -14.80 -6.65 3.96
C ILE A 54 -14.62 -7.72 2.87
N ALA A 55 -15.47 -8.75 2.83
CA ALA A 55 -15.37 -9.79 1.82
C ALA A 55 -15.67 -9.24 0.41
N TYR A 56 -16.71 -8.41 0.30
CA TYR A 56 -17.05 -7.75 -0.96
C TYR A 56 -15.90 -6.86 -1.47
N GLU A 57 -15.32 -6.05 -0.58
CA GLU A 57 -14.22 -5.14 -0.95
C GLU A 57 -12.91 -5.89 -1.28
N ILE A 58 -12.68 -7.08 -0.73
CA ILE A 58 -11.42 -7.82 -0.99
C ILE A 58 -11.56 -8.81 -2.15
N ILE A 59 -12.78 -9.24 -2.50
CA ILE A 59 -13.01 -10.28 -3.52
C ILE A 59 -14.01 -9.79 -4.58
N ASP A 60 -15.28 -9.65 -4.21
CA ASP A 60 -16.39 -9.48 -5.16
C ASP A 60 -16.24 -8.23 -6.04
N ARG A 61 -15.75 -7.11 -5.48
CA ARG A 61 -15.52 -5.88 -6.26
C ARG A 61 -14.54 -6.13 -7.40
N HIS A 62 -13.52 -6.97 -7.20
CA HIS A 62 -12.49 -7.20 -8.21
C HIS A 62 -13.01 -7.99 -9.41
N ALA A 63 -14.04 -8.82 -9.23
CA ALA A 63 -14.72 -9.52 -10.32
C ALA A 63 -15.42 -8.56 -11.31
N LYS A 64 -15.67 -7.31 -10.90
CA LYS A 64 -16.26 -6.25 -11.74
C LYS A 64 -15.22 -5.37 -12.44
N THR A 65 -13.93 -5.64 -12.24
CA THR A 65 -12.82 -4.84 -12.80
C THR A 65 -12.03 -5.61 -13.86
N SER A 66 -10.99 -4.99 -14.41
CA SER A 66 -10.01 -5.68 -15.26
C SER A 66 -9.25 -6.80 -14.53
N LEU A 67 -9.32 -6.85 -13.20
CA LEU A 67 -8.69 -7.88 -12.37
C LEU A 67 -9.56 -9.13 -12.19
N LYS A 68 -10.73 -9.23 -12.83
CA LYS A 68 -11.67 -10.34 -12.63
C LYS A 68 -11.07 -11.74 -12.82
N ASP A 69 -10.07 -11.87 -13.69
CA ASP A 69 -9.39 -13.14 -14.01
C ASP A 69 -8.05 -13.30 -13.27
N LYS A 70 -7.72 -12.36 -12.37
CA LYS A 70 -6.51 -12.44 -11.55
C LYS A 70 -6.67 -13.53 -10.51
N VAL A 71 -5.76 -14.51 -10.51
CA VAL A 71 -5.71 -15.56 -9.48
C VAL A 71 -5.49 -14.90 -8.11
N ALA A 72 -6.45 -15.14 -7.21
CA ALA A 72 -6.37 -14.78 -5.79
C ALA A 72 -5.77 -15.93 -4.97
N LEU A 73 -5.30 -15.64 -3.74
CA LEU A 73 -4.71 -16.59 -2.80
C LEU A 73 -5.40 -16.49 -1.43
#